data_AF-A0A7V2UYW5-F1
#
_entry.id   AF-A0A7V2UYW5-F1
#
_cell.length_a   1.000
_cell.length_b   1.000
_cell.length_c   1.000
_cell.angle_alpha   90.00
_cell.angle_beta   90.00
_cell.angle_gamma   90.00
#
_symmetry.space_group_name_H-M   'P 1'
#
loop_
_entity.id
_entity.type
_entity.pdbx_description
1 polymer ?
#
loop_
_entity_poly.entity_id
_entity_poly.type
_entity_poly.pdbx_seq_one_letter_code
_entity_poly.pdbx_strand_id
1 'polypeptide(L)'
;MPDPATPRPTPPPRKTGAVPRPTGPVSRAPSTGARGRLPPGRATGRTPTGSSRRTPGPLTGTQRVAPAAPAAGRPSPALLAIAGGGVILLLLFMLFGGGRAPRRVSGALAQQRFEEASELFNQRQYPEADAVLHQLLAITSLARTEAYRRAEAFHADLHPLAEMERKARLEVPGWLERAGRFLANATSVEEGAALYDEGRRLVDRYARSTFSEDIHAKLGDLGRYKGQTQSDAAFSRYQEVADQAKALRRDKAFGRAIRLWEDLKQEAGLDPIAASKIGARIQEIRQEAAQYVESLGRQAEALRREGKAGEARRILEAARPGLQDTGASDALEALLR
;
A
#
# COMPACT_ATOMS: atom_id res chain seq x y z
N MET A 1 20.55 -27.41 69.72
CA MET A 1 19.21 -27.41 69.08
C MET A 1 19.24 -26.43 67.92
N PRO A 2 19.07 -26.90 66.66
CA PRO A 2 19.04 -26.04 65.48
C PRO A 2 17.60 -25.73 65.00
N ASP A 3 17.42 -24.48 64.55
CA ASP A 3 16.40 -23.82 63.71
C ASP A 3 14.89 -23.87 64.04
N PRO A 4 14.17 -22.76 63.70
CA PRO A 4 13.29 -22.88 62.55
C PRO A 4 13.47 -21.79 61.49
N ALA A 5 13.55 -22.29 60.27
CA ALA A 5 13.59 -21.62 58.98
C ALA A 5 12.47 -20.60 58.74
N THR A 6 12.87 -19.51 58.10
CA THR A 6 12.04 -18.46 57.49
C THR A 6 11.01 -19.03 56.50
N PRO A 7 9.73 -18.60 56.55
CA PRO A 7 8.71 -19.07 55.61
C PRO A 7 8.92 -18.50 54.20
N ARG A 8 8.86 -19.37 53.18
CA ARG A 8 8.83 -18.98 51.76
C ARG A 8 7.43 -18.48 51.36
N PRO A 9 7.32 -17.46 50.50
CA PRO A 9 6.02 -16.97 50.01
C PRO A 9 5.40 -17.94 48.98
N THR A 10 4.09 -18.13 49.11
CA THR A 10 3.22 -18.92 48.24
C THR A 10 2.98 -18.21 46.90
N PRO A 11 3.08 -18.87 45.74
CA PRO A 11 2.69 -18.27 44.46
C PRO A 11 1.16 -18.20 44.31
N PRO A 12 0.62 -17.20 43.59
CA PRO A 12 -0.81 -17.04 43.38
C PRO A 12 -1.39 -18.10 42.42
N PRO A 13 -2.69 -18.42 42.53
CA PRO A 13 -3.33 -19.46 41.72
C PRO A 13 -3.45 -19.06 40.23
N ARG A 14 -3.14 -20.02 39.35
CA ARG A 14 -3.38 -19.96 37.90
C ARG A 14 -4.89 -19.86 37.63
N LYS A 15 -5.33 -18.79 36.97
CA LYS A 15 -6.66 -18.73 36.33
C LYS A 15 -6.60 -19.47 34.99
N THR A 16 -7.10 -20.70 34.97
CA THR A 16 -7.49 -21.43 33.76
C THR A 16 -8.84 -20.89 33.28
N GLY A 17 -8.81 -19.93 32.36
CA GLY A 17 -9.98 -19.52 31.59
C GLY A 17 -10.21 -20.51 30.45
N ALA A 18 -11.11 -21.46 30.65
CA ALA A 18 -11.61 -22.34 29.61
C ALA A 18 -12.41 -21.54 28.57
N VAL A 19 -11.99 -21.59 27.30
CA VAL A 19 -12.78 -21.07 26.17
C VAL A 19 -13.74 -22.17 25.71
N PRO A 20 -15.06 -21.97 25.72
CA PRO A 20 -16.00 -22.97 25.22
C PRO A 20 -15.98 -23.04 23.68
N ARG A 21 -15.80 -24.26 23.16
CA ARG A 21 -16.06 -24.65 21.76
C ARG A 21 -17.58 -24.70 21.51
N PRO A 22 -18.11 -24.14 20.42
CA PRO A 22 -19.40 -24.56 19.89
C PRO A 22 -19.25 -25.78 18.97
N THR A 23 -20.04 -26.80 19.28
CA THR A 23 -20.25 -28.06 18.58
C THR A 23 -21.39 -27.96 17.55
N GLY A 24 -21.06 -28.07 16.25
CA GLY A 24 -21.89 -28.59 15.13
C GLY A 24 -23.17 -27.84 14.68
N PRO A 25 -23.84 -28.24 13.56
CA PRO A 25 -23.50 -29.27 12.58
C PRO A 25 -23.44 -28.79 11.10
N VAL A 26 -22.91 -29.68 10.27
CA VAL A 26 -22.88 -29.67 8.79
C VAL A 26 -24.30 -29.71 8.20
N SER A 27 -24.57 -28.96 7.14
CA SER A 27 -25.64 -29.28 6.18
C SER A 27 -25.23 -28.92 4.76
N ARG A 28 -25.26 -29.95 3.92
CA ARG A 28 -25.02 -29.95 2.47
C ARG A 28 -26.34 -29.56 1.76
N ALA A 29 -26.20 -28.82 0.65
CA ALA A 29 -27.20 -28.38 -0.35
C ALA A 29 -28.21 -29.48 -0.79
N PRO A 30 -29.31 -29.23 -1.57
CA PRO A 30 -29.45 -28.21 -2.64
C PRO A 30 -30.86 -27.62 -2.91
N SER A 31 -30.97 -26.65 -3.84
CA SER A 31 -31.93 -26.66 -4.98
C SER A 31 -32.07 -25.32 -5.73
N THR A 32 -31.88 -25.41 -7.05
CA THR A 32 -32.55 -24.76 -8.19
C THR A 32 -33.30 -23.41 -8.05
N GLY A 33 -32.82 -22.44 -8.84
CA GLY A 33 -33.64 -21.74 -9.84
C GLY A 33 -34.49 -20.53 -9.41
N ALA A 34 -34.06 -19.33 -9.76
CA ALA A 34 -34.97 -18.23 -10.07
C ALA A 34 -34.33 -17.17 -10.99
N ARG A 35 -34.86 -17.06 -12.22
CA ARG A 35 -34.74 -15.89 -13.10
C ARG A 35 -35.49 -14.72 -12.47
N GLY A 36 -34.96 -13.49 -12.51
CA GLY A 36 -35.74 -12.32 -12.08
C GLY A 36 -35.01 -10.98 -12.13
N ARG A 37 -35.14 -10.31 -13.29
CA ARG A 37 -35.30 -8.85 -13.53
C ARG A 37 -34.68 -7.82 -12.57
N LEU A 38 -33.84 -6.96 -13.17
CA LEU A 38 -33.56 -5.59 -12.76
C LEU A 38 -34.83 -4.73 -12.61
N PRO A 39 -34.81 -3.72 -11.71
CA PRO A 39 -35.51 -2.46 -11.93
C PRO A 39 -34.54 -1.27 -12.13
N PRO A 40 -34.97 -0.20 -12.83
CA PRO A 40 -34.10 0.87 -13.30
C PRO A 40 -34.04 2.10 -12.36
N GLY A 41 -32.89 2.78 -12.39
CA GLY A 41 -32.71 4.23 -12.46
C GLY A 41 -33.25 5.14 -11.35
N ARG A 42 -32.36 5.96 -10.76
CA ARG A 42 -32.58 7.42 -10.71
C ARG A 42 -31.26 8.19 -10.57
N ALA A 43 -31.07 9.13 -11.49
CA ALA A 43 -29.98 10.08 -11.59
C ALA A 43 -30.31 11.39 -10.87
N THR A 44 -29.31 12.00 -10.25
CA THR A 44 -29.14 13.43 -9.91
C THR A 44 -27.69 13.59 -9.44
N GLY A 45 -26.82 14.48 -9.90
CA GLY A 45 -26.88 15.57 -10.86
C GLY A 45 -25.52 16.30 -10.88
N ARG A 46 -25.20 16.94 -12.01
CA ARG A 46 -24.39 18.18 -12.20
C ARG A 46 -22.97 18.31 -11.59
N THR A 47 -21.96 18.20 -12.47
CA THR A 47 -20.94 19.20 -12.93
C THR A 47 -20.58 20.41 -12.03
N PRO A 48 -19.37 21.05 -12.08
CA PRO A 48 -18.52 21.20 -13.29
C PRO A 48 -16.97 21.30 -13.11
N THR A 49 -16.28 21.35 -14.27
CA THR A 49 -15.09 22.16 -14.64
C THR A 49 -13.71 21.98 -13.98
N GLY A 50 -12.70 21.75 -14.84
CA GLY A 50 -11.68 22.80 -15.07
C GLY A 50 -10.19 22.44 -14.97
N SER A 51 -9.49 22.54 -16.10
CA SER A 51 -8.02 22.78 -16.25
C SER A 51 -7.11 21.61 -15.84
N SER A 52 -5.85 21.46 -16.26
CA SER A 52 -4.94 22.25 -17.08
C SER A 52 -3.87 21.28 -17.58
N ARG A 53 -3.60 21.25 -18.89
CA ARG A 53 -2.59 20.38 -19.49
C ARG A 53 -1.25 21.13 -19.46
N ARG A 54 -0.35 20.76 -18.54
CA ARG A 54 1.07 21.16 -18.59
C ARG A 54 1.91 20.01 -19.11
N THR A 55 2.54 20.25 -20.25
CA THR A 55 3.69 19.54 -20.81
C THR A 55 4.87 19.59 -19.84
N PRO A 56 5.71 18.55 -19.83
CA PRO A 56 7.14 18.82 -19.85
C PRO A 56 7.84 18.06 -20.99
N GLY A 57 8.70 18.79 -21.68
CA GLY A 57 9.67 18.25 -22.64
C GLY A 57 10.89 17.59 -21.96
N PRO A 58 11.84 17.09 -22.76
CA PRO A 58 12.82 16.08 -22.37
C PRO A 58 14.09 16.71 -21.76
N LEU A 59 14.73 15.99 -20.84
CA LEU A 59 16.11 16.25 -20.44
C LEU A 59 16.99 15.03 -20.76
N THR A 60 17.80 15.20 -21.81
CA THR A 60 19.03 14.46 -22.11
C THR A 60 20.16 14.87 -21.16
N GLY A 61 20.99 13.92 -20.72
CA GLY A 61 22.29 14.22 -20.10
C GLY A 61 22.96 13.10 -19.30
N THR A 62 23.52 12.11 -20.02
CA THR A 62 24.81 11.42 -19.76
C THR A 62 25.20 10.89 -18.37
N GLN A 63 25.43 9.57 -18.27
CA GLN A 63 26.78 9.03 -18.02
C GLN A 63 26.87 7.53 -18.35
N ARG A 64 27.87 7.17 -19.17
CA ARG A 64 28.32 5.80 -19.41
C ARG A 64 29.09 5.30 -18.19
N VAL A 65 28.66 4.18 -17.62
CA VAL A 65 29.52 3.24 -16.90
C VAL A 65 29.12 1.85 -17.36
N ALA A 66 30.00 1.21 -18.13
CA ALA A 66 29.94 -0.24 -18.33
C ALA A 66 30.64 -0.89 -17.13
N PRO A 67 30.03 -1.94 -16.56
CA PRO A 67 30.86 -3.06 -16.16
C PRO A 67 30.25 -4.43 -16.52
N ALA A 68 31.17 -5.32 -16.88
CA ALA A 68 31.21 -6.76 -16.70
C ALA A 68 30.01 -7.62 -17.15
N ALA A 69 30.30 -8.53 -18.09
CA ALA A 69 29.43 -9.60 -18.52
C ALA A 69 28.93 -10.45 -17.33
N PRO A 70 27.61 -10.69 -17.20
CA PRO A 70 27.10 -11.64 -16.22
C PRO A 70 27.32 -13.07 -16.73
N ALA A 71 27.80 -13.91 -15.82
CA ALA A 71 27.85 -15.36 -15.96
C ALA A 71 26.48 -15.94 -16.36
N ALA A 72 26.51 -17.04 -17.13
CA ALA A 72 25.38 -17.75 -17.70
C ALA A 72 24.17 -17.87 -16.74
N GLY A 73 23.24 -16.93 -16.88
CA GLY A 73 21.97 -16.86 -16.16
C GLY A 73 20.84 -17.43 -17.02
N ARG A 74 19.91 -18.12 -16.35
CA ARG A 74 18.72 -18.77 -16.94
C ARG A 74 17.97 -17.83 -17.91
N PRO A 75 17.45 -18.36 -19.03
CA PRO A 75 16.79 -17.53 -20.04
C PRO A 75 15.57 -16.82 -19.45
N SER A 76 15.51 -15.51 -19.66
CA SER A 76 14.41 -14.64 -19.24
C SER A 76 13.08 -15.09 -19.88
N PRO A 77 11.94 -15.09 -19.18
CA PRO A 77 10.64 -15.53 -19.72
C PRO A 77 10.20 -14.72 -20.95
N ALA A 78 10.73 -13.50 -21.13
CA ALA A 78 10.53 -12.71 -22.34
C ALA A 78 11.19 -13.32 -23.60
N LEU A 79 12.30 -14.05 -23.46
CA LEU A 79 12.96 -14.77 -24.57
C LEU A 79 12.25 -16.08 -24.91
N LEU A 80 11.62 -16.74 -23.92
CA LEU A 80 10.75 -17.90 -24.16
C LEU A 80 9.46 -17.51 -24.91
N ALA A 81 8.92 -16.30 -24.68
CA ALA A 81 7.77 -15.80 -25.43
C ALA A 81 8.08 -15.56 -26.92
N ILE A 82 9.29 -15.13 -27.26
CA ILE A 82 9.71 -14.88 -28.65
C ILE A 82 10.12 -16.19 -29.36
N ALA A 83 10.78 -17.11 -28.65
CA ALA A 83 11.10 -18.44 -29.19
C ALA A 83 9.83 -19.29 -29.42
N GLY A 84 8.82 -19.17 -28.56
CA GLY A 84 7.49 -19.78 -28.78
C GLY A 84 6.75 -19.17 -29.98
N GLY A 85 6.80 -17.84 -30.14
CA GLY A 85 6.19 -17.13 -31.27
C GLY A 85 6.77 -17.49 -32.64
N GLY A 86 8.09 -17.72 -32.73
CA GLY A 86 8.76 -18.15 -33.95
C GLY A 86 8.38 -19.57 -34.39
N VAL A 87 8.21 -20.48 -33.43
CA VAL A 87 7.71 -21.85 -33.68
C VAL A 87 6.25 -21.82 -34.12
N ILE A 88 5.44 -20.90 -33.58
CA ILE A 88 4.02 -20.70 -33.95
C ILE A 88 3.88 -20.24 -35.42
N LEU A 89 4.72 -19.30 -35.88
CA LEU A 89 4.71 -18.86 -37.29
C LEU A 89 5.23 -19.94 -38.23
N LEU A 90 6.25 -20.72 -37.83
CA LEU A 90 6.76 -21.83 -38.63
C LEU A 90 5.74 -23.00 -38.72
N LEU A 91 5.01 -23.31 -37.65
CA LEU A 91 3.93 -24.30 -37.64
C LEU A 91 2.73 -23.84 -38.48
N LEU A 92 2.32 -22.57 -38.37
CA LEU A 92 1.28 -22.01 -39.23
C LEU A 92 1.71 -22.00 -40.70
N PHE A 93 2.94 -21.62 -41.02
CA PHE A 93 3.44 -21.62 -42.39
C PHE A 93 3.55 -23.05 -42.97
N MET A 94 3.92 -24.05 -42.15
CA MET A 94 3.87 -25.46 -42.56
C MET A 94 2.46 -26.04 -42.67
N LEU A 95 1.48 -25.48 -41.95
CA LEU A 95 0.06 -25.87 -42.02
C LEU A 95 -0.67 -25.26 -43.23
N PHE A 96 -0.25 -24.09 -43.70
CA PHE A 96 -0.94 -23.34 -44.76
C PHE A 96 -0.15 -23.16 -46.07
N GLY A 97 1.16 -23.43 -46.10
CA GLY A 97 2.04 -23.10 -47.23
C GLY A 97 2.42 -24.25 -48.19
N GLY A 98 1.90 -25.46 -48.02
CA GLY A 98 2.23 -26.59 -48.92
C GLY A 98 1.00 -27.45 -49.19
N GLY A 99 0.59 -27.55 -50.46
CA GLY A 99 -0.60 -28.24 -50.95
C GLY A 99 -0.66 -29.76 -50.70
N ARG A 100 -0.68 -30.17 -49.43
CA ARG A 100 -1.04 -31.51 -48.97
C ARG A 100 -2.31 -31.41 -48.14
N ALA A 101 -3.20 -32.38 -48.37
CA ALA A 101 -4.52 -32.52 -47.76
C ALA A 101 -4.59 -32.07 -46.29
N PRO A 102 -5.73 -31.49 -45.84
CA PRO A 102 -5.87 -31.01 -44.46
C PRO A 102 -5.51 -32.13 -43.49
N ARG A 103 -4.36 -32.01 -42.82
CA ARG A 103 -4.00 -32.91 -41.72
C ARG A 103 -5.11 -32.78 -40.70
N ARG A 104 -5.88 -33.85 -40.53
CA ARG A 104 -6.88 -33.96 -39.47
C ARG A 104 -6.15 -33.68 -38.16
N VAL A 105 -6.35 -32.49 -37.61
CA VAL A 105 -5.93 -32.18 -36.25
C VAL A 105 -6.63 -33.21 -35.38
N SER A 106 -5.86 -34.12 -34.80
CA SER A 106 -6.40 -35.32 -34.19
C SER A 106 -6.88 -35.04 -32.77
N GLY A 107 -7.78 -35.87 -32.25
CA GLY A 107 -8.19 -35.82 -30.85
C GLY A 107 -7.02 -35.95 -29.86
N ALA A 108 -5.86 -36.49 -30.29
CA ALA A 108 -4.65 -36.54 -29.49
C ALA A 108 -4.06 -35.16 -29.20
N LEU A 109 -4.12 -34.21 -30.14
CA LEU A 109 -3.70 -32.83 -29.88
C LEU A 109 -4.61 -32.16 -28.84
N ALA A 110 -5.92 -32.40 -28.93
CA ALA A 110 -6.90 -31.87 -27.97
C ALA A 110 -6.60 -32.38 -26.55
N GLN A 111 -6.31 -33.68 -26.43
CA GLN A 111 -5.95 -34.31 -25.17
C GLN A 111 -4.63 -33.76 -24.61
N GLN A 112 -3.59 -33.65 -25.43
CA GLN A 112 -2.29 -33.10 -25.02
C GLN A 112 -2.40 -31.66 -24.49
N ARG A 113 -3.13 -30.78 -25.19
CA ARG A 113 -3.32 -29.38 -24.75
C ARG A 113 -4.14 -29.27 -23.48
N PHE A 114 -5.14 -30.14 -23.32
CA PHE A 114 -5.92 -30.19 -22.08
C PHE A 114 -5.06 -30.66 -20.89
N GLU A 115 -4.19 -31.64 -21.10
CA GLU A 115 -3.23 -32.11 -20.09
C GLU A 115 -2.22 -31.03 -19.71
N GLU A 116 -1.65 -30.32 -20.69
CA GLU A 116 -0.76 -29.17 -20.48
C GLU A 116 -1.44 -28.06 -19.64
N ALA A 117 -2.67 -27.69 -20.00
CA ALA A 117 -3.43 -26.70 -19.24
C ALA A 117 -3.74 -27.17 -17.80
N SER A 118 -4.03 -28.46 -17.63
CA SER A 118 -4.29 -29.06 -16.31
C SER A 118 -3.02 -29.06 -15.44
N GLU A 119 -1.86 -29.34 -16.02
CA GLU A 119 -0.58 -29.30 -15.32
C GLU A 119 -0.24 -27.87 -14.86
N LEU A 120 -0.36 -26.89 -15.77
CA LEU A 120 -0.16 -25.47 -15.44
C LEU A 120 -1.11 -24.99 -14.33
N PHE A 121 -2.38 -25.44 -14.37
CA PHE A 121 -3.34 -25.15 -13.30
C PHE A 121 -2.89 -25.70 -11.95
N ASN A 122 -2.41 -26.96 -11.92
CA ASN A 122 -1.89 -27.58 -10.70
C ASN A 122 -0.65 -26.86 -10.16
N GLN A 123 0.15 -26.25 -11.04
CA GLN A 123 1.28 -25.40 -10.69
C GLN A 123 0.88 -23.95 -10.32
N ARG A 124 -0.43 -23.65 -10.24
CA ARG A 124 -0.98 -22.31 -9.99
C ARG A 124 -0.63 -21.26 -11.06
N GLN A 125 -0.29 -21.69 -12.28
CA GLN A 125 -0.03 -20.83 -13.43
C GLN A 125 -1.32 -20.58 -14.22
N TYR A 126 -2.30 -19.93 -13.57
CA TYR A 126 -3.65 -19.77 -14.12
C TYR A 126 -3.70 -18.99 -15.44
N PRO A 127 -3.01 -17.84 -15.60
CA PRO A 127 -2.98 -17.10 -16.87
C PRO A 127 -2.42 -17.92 -18.03
N GLU A 128 -1.40 -18.72 -17.77
CA GLU A 128 -0.72 -19.57 -18.75
C GLU A 128 -1.61 -20.76 -19.13
N ALA A 129 -2.26 -21.41 -18.16
CA ALA A 129 -3.25 -22.47 -18.40
C ALA A 129 -4.46 -21.97 -19.23
N ASP A 130 -5.00 -20.79 -18.92
CA ASP A 130 -6.10 -20.15 -19.66
C ASP A 130 -5.71 -19.87 -21.13
N ALA A 131 -4.46 -19.44 -21.37
CA ALA A 131 -3.96 -19.22 -22.73
C ALA A 131 -3.91 -20.52 -23.55
N VAL A 132 -3.49 -21.63 -22.94
CA VAL A 132 -3.47 -22.96 -23.60
C VAL A 132 -4.89 -23.42 -23.94
N LEU A 133 -5.85 -23.24 -23.03
CA LEU A 133 -7.26 -23.57 -23.31
C LEU A 133 -7.86 -22.68 -24.39
N HIS A 134 -7.57 -21.37 -24.40
CA HIS A 134 -8.00 -20.49 -25.48
C HIS A 134 -7.48 -20.93 -26.84
N GLN A 135 -6.21 -21.38 -26.93
CA GLN A 135 -5.64 -21.93 -28.15
C GLN A 135 -6.36 -23.20 -28.60
N LEU A 136 -6.67 -24.11 -27.67
CA LEU A 136 -7.42 -25.33 -27.97
C LEU A 136 -8.85 -25.03 -28.45
N LEU A 137 -9.56 -24.13 -27.76
CA LEU A 137 -10.95 -23.78 -28.06
C LEU A 137 -11.09 -23.02 -29.37
N ALA A 138 -10.05 -22.32 -29.82
CA ALA A 138 -10.01 -21.68 -31.13
C ALA A 138 -9.98 -22.69 -32.30
N ILE A 139 -9.64 -23.97 -32.05
CA ILE A 139 -9.62 -25.03 -33.07
C ILE A 139 -11.01 -25.66 -33.17
N THR A 140 -11.91 -25.01 -33.91
CA THR A 140 -13.33 -25.41 -34.04
C THR A 140 -13.54 -26.81 -34.64
N SER A 141 -12.59 -27.31 -35.42
CA SER A 141 -12.62 -28.67 -35.98
C SER A 141 -12.57 -29.77 -34.90
N LEU A 142 -12.13 -29.44 -33.68
CA LEU A 142 -12.05 -30.36 -32.54
C LEU A 142 -13.30 -30.34 -31.64
N ALA A 143 -14.31 -29.52 -31.94
CA ALA A 143 -15.49 -29.30 -31.09
C ALA A 143 -16.30 -30.57 -30.76
N ARG A 144 -16.20 -31.61 -31.60
CA ARG A 144 -16.89 -32.89 -31.39
C ARG A 144 -16.13 -33.86 -30.47
N THR A 145 -14.89 -33.55 -30.11
CA THR A 145 -14.08 -34.42 -29.26
C THR A 145 -14.43 -34.24 -27.79
N GLU A 146 -14.31 -35.31 -27.00
CA GLU A 146 -14.54 -35.27 -25.56
C GLU A 146 -13.54 -34.34 -24.85
N ALA A 147 -12.28 -34.34 -25.29
CA ALA A 147 -11.25 -33.44 -24.77
C ALA A 147 -11.60 -31.96 -24.97
N TYR A 148 -12.18 -31.58 -26.11
CA TYR A 148 -12.66 -30.21 -26.34
C TYR A 148 -13.80 -29.84 -25.39
N ARG A 149 -14.79 -30.71 -25.20
CA ARG A 149 -15.90 -30.46 -24.26
C ARG A 149 -15.41 -30.32 -22.81
N ARG A 150 -14.42 -31.14 -22.41
CA ARG A 150 -13.77 -31.03 -21.09
C ARG A 150 -12.98 -29.72 -20.97
N ALA A 151 -12.28 -29.31 -22.03
CA ALA A 151 -11.57 -28.05 -22.08
C ALA A 151 -12.52 -26.84 -21.99
N GLU A 152 -13.69 -26.89 -22.62
CA GLU A 152 -14.69 -25.83 -22.56
C GLU A 152 -15.24 -25.66 -21.14
N ALA A 153 -15.62 -26.77 -20.49
CA ALA A 153 -16.06 -26.75 -19.09
C ALA A 153 -14.96 -26.24 -18.14
N PHE A 154 -13.73 -26.73 -18.33
CA PHE A 154 -12.59 -26.32 -17.51
C PHE A 154 -12.20 -24.85 -17.73
N HIS A 155 -12.31 -24.35 -18.97
CA HIS A 155 -12.06 -22.95 -19.31
C HIS A 155 -13.06 -22.02 -18.63
N ALA A 156 -14.35 -22.38 -18.59
CA ALA A 156 -15.37 -21.58 -17.91
C ALA A 156 -15.06 -21.34 -16.43
N ASP A 157 -14.46 -22.33 -15.75
CA ASP A 157 -14.06 -22.22 -14.34
C ASP A 157 -12.70 -21.51 -14.17
N LEU A 158 -11.76 -21.73 -15.11
CA LEU A 158 -10.40 -21.19 -15.04
C LEU A 158 -10.31 -19.72 -15.48
N HIS A 159 -11.04 -19.32 -16.50
CA HIS A 159 -10.91 -18.02 -17.12
C HIS A 159 -11.12 -16.86 -16.13
N PRO A 160 -12.15 -16.86 -15.25
CA PRO A 160 -12.30 -15.83 -14.23
C PRO A 160 -11.15 -15.79 -13.21
N LEU A 161 -10.58 -16.96 -12.87
CA LEU A 161 -9.44 -17.09 -11.97
C LEU A 161 -8.17 -16.50 -12.60
N ALA A 162 -7.93 -16.80 -13.87
CA ALA A 162 -6.82 -16.29 -14.66
C ALA A 162 -6.90 -14.76 -14.85
N GLU A 163 -8.08 -14.22 -15.17
CA GLU A 163 -8.31 -12.78 -15.27
C GLU A 163 -8.07 -12.06 -13.93
N MET A 164 -8.55 -12.63 -12.83
CA MET A 164 -8.31 -12.11 -11.49
C MET A 164 -6.80 -12.15 -11.15
N GLU A 165 -6.11 -13.23 -11.48
CA GLU A 165 -4.66 -13.38 -11.27
C GLU A 165 -3.87 -12.33 -12.06
N ARG A 166 -4.24 -12.06 -13.32
CA ARG A 166 -3.62 -10.98 -14.14
C ARG A 166 -3.78 -9.62 -13.48
N LYS A 167 -4.96 -9.30 -12.94
CA LYS A 167 -5.21 -8.04 -12.22
C LYS A 167 -4.42 -7.97 -10.91
N ALA A 168 -4.38 -9.07 -10.16
CA ALA A 168 -3.60 -9.16 -8.93
C ALA A 168 -2.10 -8.93 -9.18
N ARG A 169 -1.53 -9.50 -10.25
CA ARG A 169 -0.12 -9.28 -10.67
C ARG A 169 0.22 -7.81 -10.93
N LEU A 170 -0.77 -6.96 -11.24
CA LEU A 170 -0.57 -5.52 -11.48
C LEU A 170 -0.75 -4.68 -10.22
N GLU A 171 -1.76 -4.99 -9.40
CA GLU A 171 -2.14 -4.14 -8.25
C GLU A 171 -1.41 -4.54 -6.95
N VAL A 172 -1.27 -5.84 -6.68
CA VAL A 172 -0.83 -6.34 -5.37
C VAL A 172 0.66 -6.06 -5.08
N PRO A 173 1.61 -6.25 -6.02
CA PRO A 173 3.02 -5.97 -5.74
C PRO A 173 3.26 -4.51 -5.32
N GLY A 174 2.58 -3.55 -5.95
CA GLY A 174 2.70 -2.13 -5.61
C GLY A 174 2.13 -1.79 -4.24
N TRP A 175 1.08 -2.50 -3.80
CA TRP A 175 0.59 -2.37 -2.42
C TRP A 175 1.54 -3.03 -1.41
N LEU A 176 2.04 -4.24 -1.69
CA LEU A 176 2.99 -4.95 -0.81
C LEU A 176 4.26 -4.11 -0.57
N GLU A 177 4.79 -3.47 -1.61
CA GLU A 177 5.96 -2.61 -1.51
C GLU A 177 5.69 -1.38 -0.64
N ARG A 178 4.56 -0.69 -0.84
CA ARG A 178 4.16 0.46 -0.01
C ARG A 178 3.95 0.05 1.44
N ALA A 179 3.25 -1.04 1.69
CA ALA A 179 3.04 -1.57 3.04
C ALA A 179 4.36 -1.97 3.72
N GLY A 180 5.28 -2.59 2.98
CA GLY A 180 6.62 -2.92 3.46
C GLY A 180 7.44 -1.68 3.83
N ARG A 181 7.49 -0.68 2.94
CA ARG A 181 8.16 0.60 3.21
C ARG A 181 7.57 1.33 4.42
N PHE A 182 6.24 1.32 4.53
CA PHE A 182 5.54 1.89 5.67
C PHE A 182 5.93 1.19 6.97
N LEU A 183 5.84 -0.15 7.04
CA LEU A 183 6.18 -0.89 8.25
C LEU A 183 7.65 -0.71 8.68
N ALA A 184 8.57 -0.53 7.73
CA ALA A 184 9.97 -0.24 8.02
C ALA A 184 10.20 1.19 8.56
N ASN A 185 9.40 2.17 8.12
CA ASN A 185 9.55 3.58 8.46
C ASN A 185 8.23 4.16 8.99
N ALA A 186 7.58 3.43 9.90
CA ALA A 186 6.21 3.75 10.30
C ALA A 186 6.15 5.14 10.94
N THR A 187 5.60 6.12 10.23
CA THR A 187 5.63 7.54 10.61
C THR A 187 4.23 8.13 10.84
N SER A 188 3.19 7.52 10.28
CA SER A 188 1.79 7.98 10.36
C SER A 188 0.80 6.83 10.53
N VAL A 189 -0.11 6.94 11.51
CA VAL A 189 -1.16 5.93 11.71
C VAL A 189 -2.28 6.05 10.68
N GLU A 190 -2.56 7.24 10.17
CA GLU A 190 -3.54 7.44 9.09
C GLU A 190 -3.11 6.70 7.83
N GLU A 191 -1.82 6.77 7.50
CA GLU A 191 -1.24 6.03 6.37
C GLU A 191 -1.30 4.51 6.62
N GLY A 192 -0.96 4.07 7.83
CA GLY A 192 -1.07 2.65 8.20
C GLY A 192 -2.50 2.12 8.15
N ALA A 193 -3.49 2.91 8.60
CA ALA A 193 -4.91 2.56 8.53
C ALA A 193 -5.42 2.52 7.09
N ALA A 194 -5.02 3.51 6.26
CA ALA A 194 -5.36 3.53 4.84
C ALA A 194 -4.79 2.30 4.11
N LEU A 195 -3.53 1.93 4.39
CA LEU A 195 -2.90 0.73 3.83
C LEU A 195 -3.57 -0.57 4.29
N TYR A 196 -4.00 -0.62 5.55
CA TYR A 196 -4.75 -1.76 6.09
C TYR A 196 -6.11 -1.92 5.42
N ASP A 197 -6.87 -0.83 5.28
CA ASP A 197 -8.18 -0.85 4.62
C ASP A 197 -8.06 -1.15 3.12
N GLU A 198 -7.02 -0.63 2.46
CA GLU A 198 -6.68 -1.00 1.08
C GLU A 198 -6.38 -2.50 0.97
N GLY A 199 -5.57 -3.04 1.86
CA GLY A 199 -5.24 -4.47 1.91
C GLY A 199 -6.49 -5.35 2.10
N ARG A 200 -7.44 -4.95 2.96
CA ARG A 200 -8.71 -5.67 3.13
C ARG A 200 -9.50 -5.73 1.83
N ARG A 201 -9.59 -4.62 1.08
CA ARG A 201 -10.25 -4.60 -0.23
C ARG A 201 -9.53 -5.49 -1.25
N LEU A 202 -8.20 -5.58 -1.17
CA LEU A 202 -7.42 -6.48 -2.02
C LEU A 202 -7.68 -7.95 -1.67
N VAL A 203 -7.80 -8.31 -0.38
CA VAL A 203 -8.24 -9.67 0.02
C VAL A 203 -9.60 -9.99 -0.55
N ASP A 204 -10.60 -9.12 -0.35
CA ASP A 204 -11.96 -9.39 -0.82
C ASP A 204 -12.01 -9.55 -2.35
N ARG A 205 -11.19 -8.79 -3.08
CA ARG A 205 -11.11 -8.82 -4.55
C ARG A 205 -10.29 -9.99 -5.09
N TYR A 206 -9.22 -10.38 -4.39
CA TYR A 206 -8.20 -11.31 -4.87
C TYR A 206 -8.04 -12.56 -3.98
N ALA A 207 -9.05 -12.91 -3.19
CA ALA A 207 -9.02 -14.01 -2.21
C ALA A 207 -8.57 -15.36 -2.78
N ARG A 208 -8.88 -15.61 -4.06
CA ARG A 208 -8.57 -16.87 -4.76
C ARG A 208 -7.28 -16.80 -5.60
N SER A 209 -6.57 -15.67 -5.59
CA SER A 209 -5.31 -15.47 -6.31
C SER A 209 -4.13 -16.09 -5.58
N THR A 210 -3.00 -16.21 -6.25
CA THR A 210 -1.75 -16.70 -5.62
C THR A 210 -1.19 -15.73 -4.57
N PHE A 211 -1.55 -14.45 -4.62
CA PHE A 211 -1.09 -13.42 -3.69
C PHE A 211 -1.87 -13.36 -2.37
N SER A 212 -2.94 -14.13 -2.22
CA SER A 212 -3.84 -14.06 -1.05
C SER A 212 -3.10 -14.22 0.28
N GLU A 213 -2.17 -15.18 0.36
CA GLU A 213 -1.37 -15.44 1.55
C GLU A 213 -0.45 -14.25 1.89
N ASP A 214 0.21 -13.66 0.90
CA ASP A 214 1.09 -12.49 1.10
C ASP A 214 0.28 -11.27 1.59
N ILE A 215 -0.91 -11.06 1.04
CA ILE A 215 -1.80 -9.99 1.48
C ILE A 215 -2.23 -10.21 2.93
N HIS A 216 -2.64 -11.43 3.29
CA HIS A 216 -3.01 -11.78 4.66
C HIS A 216 -1.86 -11.61 5.64
N ALA A 217 -0.66 -12.06 5.29
CA ALA A 217 0.54 -11.89 6.13
C ALA A 217 0.81 -10.40 6.38
N LYS A 218 0.79 -9.59 5.32
CA LYS A 218 1.04 -8.15 5.42
C LYS A 218 -0.05 -7.40 6.19
N LEU A 219 -1.32 -7.80 6.04
CA LEU A 219 -2.42 -7.31 6.87
C LEU A 219 -2.26 -7.68 8.34
N GLY A 220 -1.70 -8.87 8.65
CA GLY A 220 -1.35 -9.24 10.01
C GLY A 220 -0.31 -8.31 10.63
N ASP A 221 0.71 -7.94 9.87
CA ASP A 221 1.73 -6.97 10.31
C ASP A 221 1.12 -5.58 10.55
N LEU A 222 0.35 -5.07 9.58
CA LEU A 222 -0.34 -3.78 9.69
C LEU A 222 -1.38 -3.77 10.82
N GLY A 223 -2.07 -4.90 11.03
CA GLY A 223 -3.04 -5.08 12.12
C GLY A 223 -2.38 -5.09 13.49
N ARG A 224 -1.20 -5.73 13.63
CA ARG A 224 -0.39 -5.67 14.85
C ARG A 224 0.11 -4.26 15.12
N TYR A 225 0.60 -3.56 14.10
CA TYR A 225 0.97 -2.15 14.21
C TYR A 225 -0.22 -1.31 14.68
N LYS A 226 -1.38 -1.43 14.04
CA LYS A 226 -2.63 -0.74 14.41
C LYS A 226 -3.08 -1.07 15.83
N GLY A 227 -3.01 -2.33 16.24
CA GLY A 227 -3.36 -2.76 17.60
C GLY A 227 -2.41 -2.20 18.66
N GLN A 228 -1.12 -2.11 18.36
CA GLN A 228 -0.13 -1.47 19.23
C GLN A 228 -0.34 0.04 19.29
N THR A 229 -0.62 0.71 18.17
CA THR A 229 -0.86 2.17 18.17
C THR A 229 -2.22 2.59 18.71
N GLN A 230 -3.28 1.80 18.54
CA GLN A 230 -4.62 2.12 19.04
C GLN A 230 -4.84 1.73 20.52
N SER A 231 -4.00 0.84 21.07
CA SER A 231 -4.03 0.48 22.50
C SER A 231 -3.45 1.55 23.41
N ASP A 232 -2.70 2.52 22.88
CA ASP A 232 -1.90 3.43 23.69
C ASP A 232 -2.64 4.76 23.93
N ALA A 233 -2.97 5.04 25.20
CA ALA A 233 -3.34 6.37 25.66
C ALA A 233 -2.32 7.43 25.18
N ALA A 234 -1.05 7.05 25.09
CA ALA A 234 0.03 7.86 24.52
C ALA A 234 -0.19 8.24 23.05
N PHE A 235 -0.86 7.41 22.25
CA PHE A 235 -1.13 7.71 20.85
C PHE A 235 -2.29 8.70 20.67
N SER A 236 -3.38 8.50 21.42
CA SER A 236 -4.48 9.48 21.45
C SER A 236 -3.97 10.85 21.93
N ARG A 237 -3.07 10.84 22.92
CA ARG A 237 -2.40 12.05 23.41
C ARG A 237 -1.48 12.68 22.37
N TYR A 238 -0.73 11.87 21.61
CA TYR A 238 0.10 12.35 20.51
C TYR A 238 -0.73 13.07 19.43
N GLN A 239 -1.86 12.49 19.02
CA GLN A 239 -2.75 13.13 18.03
C GLN A 239 -3.34 14.44 18.54
N GLU A 240 -3.80 14.46 19.78
CA GLU A 240 -4.34 15.66 20.42
C GLU A 240 -3.29 16.79 20.43
N VAL A 241 -2.05 16.47 20.83
CA VAL A 241 -0.92 17.43 20.81
C VAL A 241 -0.61 17.89 19.39
N ALA A 242 -0.65 17.00 18.40
CA ALA A 242 -0.40 17.35 17.01
C ALA A 242 -1.44 18.36 16.46
N ASP A 243 -2.73 18.15 16.75
CA ASP A 243 -3.80 19.04 16.32
C ASP A 243 -3.73 20.40 17.02
N GLN A 244 -3.49 20.42 18.33
CA GLN A 244 -3.32 21.65 19.09
C GLN A 244 -2.09 22.44 18.60
N ALA A 245 -0.95 21.77 18.40
CA ALA A 245 0.26 22.40 17.90
C ALA A 245 0.08 22.96 16.48
N LYS A 246 -0.68 22.28 15.62
CA LYS A 246 -1.01 22.78 14.27
C LYS A 246 -1.83 24.06 14.32
N ALA A 247 -2.83 24.14 15.19
CA ALA A 247 -3.60 25.37 15.40
C ALA A 247 -2.70 26.52 15.89
N LEU A 248 -1.83 26.25 16.87
CA LEU A 248 -0.90 27.26 17.41
C LEU A 248 0.12 27.74 16.36
N ARG A 249 0.65 26.86 15.51
CA ARG A 249 1.54 27.24 14.38
C ARG A 249 0.84 28.16 13.39
N ARG A 250 -0.43 27.89 13.09
CA ARG A 250 -1.26 28.75 12.22
C ARG A 250 -1.40 30.16 12.82
N ASP A 251 -1.61 30.23 14.13
CA ASP A 251 -1.76 31.48 14.88
C ASP A 251 -0.42 32.13 15.25
N LYS A 252 0.71 31.62 14.72
CA LYS A 252 2.08 32.10 14.98
C LYS A 252 2.50 32.02 16.47
N ALA A 253 1.81 31.21 17.26
CA ALA A 253 2.12 30.92 18.66
C ALA A 253 3.13 29.75 18.78
N PHE A 254 4.27 29.87 18.09
CA PHE A 254 5.29 28.81 17.97
C PHE A 254 5.83 28.35 19.32
N GLY A 255 6.07 29.26 20.26
CA GLY A 255 6.55 28.92 21.61
C GLY A 255 5.63 27.96 22.35
N ARG A 256 4.31 28.22 22.29
CA ARG A 256 3.30 27.34 22.89
C ARG A 256 3.23 25.99 22.18
N ALA A 257 3.37 25.98 20.85
CA ALA A 257 3.40 24.73 20.08
C ALA A 257 4.61 23.85 20.47
N ILE A 258 5.79 24.46 20.68
CA ILE A 258 6.99 23.74 21.15
C ILE A 258 6.76 23.16 22.54
N ARG A 259 6.21 23.95 23.48
CA ARG A 259 5.94 23.46 24.85
C ARG A 259 5.03 22.24 24.87
N LEU A 260 3.95 22.23 24.08
CA LEU A 260 3.08 21.04 23.99
C LEU A 260 3.83 19.77 23.58
N TRP A 261 4.77 19.90 22.64
CA TRP A 261 5.61 18.79 22.22
C TRP A 261 6.66 18.41 23.28
N GLU A 262 7.25 19.39 23.96
CA GLU A 262 8.20 19.15 25.05
C GLU A 262 7.54 18.47 26.25
N ASP A 263 6.33 18.88 26.62
CA ASP A 263 5.52 18.27 27.68
C ASP A 263 5.23 16.80 27.34
N LEU A 264 4.76 16.54 26.11
CA LEU A 264 4.54 15.17 25.64
C LEU A 264 5.83 14.34 25.66
N LYS A 265 6.97 14.93 25.30
CA LYS A 265 8.27 14.23 25.32
C LYS A 265 8.69 13.80 26.73
N GLN A 266 8.23 14.51 27.76
CA GLN A 266 8.55 14.21 29.17
C GLN A 266 7.57 13.23 29.82
N GLU A 267 6.48 12.83 29.14
CA GLU A 267 5.53 11.86 29.69
C GLU A 267 6.18 10.48 29.89
N ALA A 268 5.94 9.88 31.07
CA ALA A 268 6.52 8.60 31.46
C ALA A 268 5.98 7.45 30.60
N GLY A 269 6.87 6.57 30.13
CA GLY A 269 6.49 5.40 29.32
C GLY A 269 6.49 5.66 27.81
N LEU A 270 6.98 6.82 27.35
CA LEU A 270 7.17 7.08 25.92
C LEU A 270 8.29 6.21 25.32
N ASP A 271 7.99 5.56 24.20
CA ASP A 271 8.99 4.77 23.46
C ASP A 271 10.10 5.67 22.86
N PRO A 272 11.38 5.23 22.81
CA PRO A 272 12.47 6.03 22.27
C PRO A 272 12.27 6.52 20.82
N ILE A 273 11.58 5.76 19.97
CA ILE A 273 11.29 6.18 18.59
C ILE A 273 10.29 7.32 18.58
N ALA A 274 9.28 7.27 19.46
CA ALA A 274 8.31 8.35 19.62
C ALA A 274 8.99 9.63 20.14
N ALA A 275 9.89 9.52 21.12
CA ALA A 275 10.65 10.64 21.65
C ALA A 275 11.53 11.31 20.57
N SER A 276 12.14 10.51 19.68
CA SER A 276 12.91 11.01 18.53
C SER A 276 12.03 11.79 17.55
N LYS A 277 10.86 11.26 17.18
CA LYS A 277 9.90 11.95 16.29
C LYS A 277 9.40 13.26 16.88
N ILE A 278 9.11 13.31 18.17
CA ILE A 278 8.74 14.56 18.85
C ILE A 278 9.89 15.58 18.78
N GLY A 279 11.13 15.12 18.99
CA GLY A 279 12.32 15.96 18.79
C GLY A 279 12.40 16.56 17.39
N ALA A 280 12.12 15.78 16.35
CA ALA A 280 12.09 16.28 14.96
C ALA A 280 10.99 17.34 14.75
N ARG A 281 9.80 17.15 15.33
CA ARG A 281 8.71 18.15 15.26
C ARG A 281 9.08 19.47 15.95
N ILE A 282 9.74 19.40 17.11
CA ILE A 282 10.24 20.60 17.79
C ILE A 282 11.23 21.36 16.89
N GLN A 283 12.16 20.65 16.23
CA GLN A 283 13.12 21.28 15.33
C GLN A 283 12.46 21.90 14.10
N GLU A 284 11.46 21.24 13.50
CA GLU A 284 10.65 21.80 12.40
C GLU A 284 10.01 23.13 12.83
N ILE A 285 9.38 23.18 14.01
CA ILE A 285 8.73 24.39 14.52
C ILE A 285 9.76 25.50 14.79
N ARG A 286 10.94 25.17 15.31
CA ARG A 286 12.04 26.15 15.50
C ARG A 286 12.51 26.75 14.17
N GLN A 287 12.62 25.92 13.12
CA GLN A 287 12.97 26.41 11.78
C GLN A 287 11.90 27.34 11.22
N GLU A 288 10.61 27.00 11.38
CA GLU A 288 9.52 27.88 10.97
C GLU A 288 9.51 29.20 11.73
N ALA A 289 9.77 29.17 13.04
CA ALA A 289 9.89 30.37 13.87
C ALA A 289 11.03 31.28 13.38
N ALA A 290 12.20 30.71 13.05
CA ALA A 290 13.31 31.47 12.49
C ALA A 290 12.96 32.12 11.14
N GLN A 291 12.35 31.37 10.22
CA GLN A 291 11.89 31.89 8.92
C GLN A 291 10.85 33.01 9.09
N TYR A 292 9.97 32.89 10.08
CA TYR A 292 8.99 33.92 10.39
C TYR A 292 9.66 35.21 10.89
N VAL A 293 10.66 35.11 11.77
CA VAL A 293 11.45 36.27 12.23
C VAL A 293 12.18 36.95 11.07
N GLU A 294 12.81 36.19 10.17
CA GLU A 294 13.45 36.77 8.98
C GLU A 294 12.44 37.54 8.10
N SER A 295 11.24 36.98 7.93
CA SER A 295 10.17 37.65 7.18
C SER A 295 9.74 38.95 7.85
N LEU A 296 9.59 38.97 9.18
CA LEU A 296 9.27 40.17 9.94
C LEU A 296 10.37 41.22 9.84
N GLY A 297 11.64 40.82 9.87
CA GLY A 297 12.78 41.73 9.70
C GLY A 297 12.74 42.46 8.34
N ARG A 298 12.51 41.72 7.26
CA ARG A 298 12.35 42.30 5.91
C ARG A 298 11.17 43.26 5.84
N GLN A 299 10.03 42.90 6.44
CA GLN A 299 8.84 43.74 6.46
C GLN A 299 9.05 45.02 7.29
N ALA A 300 9.68 44.90 8.46
CA ALA A 300 10.00 46.03 9.32
C ALA A 300 10.98 47.00 8.63
N GLU A 301 11.98 46.49 7.91
CA GLU A 301 12.90 47.33 7.15
C GLU A 301 12.21 48.07 6.00
N ALA A 302 11.34 47.40 5.25
CA ALA A 302 10.54 48.05 4.20
C ALA A 302 9.69 49.21 4.78
N LEU A 303 8.98 48.96 5.89
CA LEU A 303 8.20 49.98 6.58
C LEU A 303 9.06 51.14 7.10
N ARG A 304 10.26 50.87 7.62
CA ARG A 304 11.21 51.92 8.03
C ARG A 304 11.63 52.81 6.85
N ARG A 305 11.90 52.22 5.68
CA ARG A 305 12.24 52.97 4.46
C ARG A 305 11.07 53.83 3.95
N GLU A 306 9.83 53.42 4.21
CA GLU A 306 8.61 54.19 3.93
C GLU A 306 8.31 55.28 4.98
N GLY A 307 9.17 55.48 5.99
CA GLY A 307 8.93 56.42 7.08
C GLY A 307 7.95 55.93 8.15
N LYS A 308 7.52 54.66 8.10
CA LYS A 308 6.54 54.04 9.02
C LYS A 308 7.21 53.27 10.16
N ALA A 309 8.19 53.89 10.82
CA ALA A 309 8.96 53.24 11.90
C ALA A 309 8.09 52.75 13.08
N GLY A 310 7.01 53.48 13.41
CA GLY A 310 6.06 53.07 14.44
C GLY A 310 5.29 51.80 14.08
N GLU A 311 4.95 51.61 12.80
CA GLU A 311 4.28 50.39 12.31
C GLU A 311 5.25 49.21 12.29
N ALA A 312 6.49 49.44 11.84
CA ALA A 312 7.58 48.45 11.89
C ALA A 312 7.80 47.93 13.32
N ARG A 313 7.78 48.83 14.32
CA ARG A 313 7.90 48.45 15.73
C ARG A 313 6.69 47.65 16.22
N ARG A 314 5.47 48.06 15.87
CA ARG A 314 4.23 47.35 16.27
C ARG A 314 4.19 45.91 15.75
N ILE A 315 4.59 45.65 14.51
CA ILE A 315 4.57 44.28 13.96
C ILE A 315 5.58 43.37 14.68
N LEU A 316 6.75 43.90 15.05
CA LEU A 316 7.77 43.16 15.78
C LEU A 316 7.35 42.91 17.24
N GLU A 317 6.79 43.92 17.91
CA GLU A 317 6.26 43.80 19.28
C GLU A 317 5.08 42.81 19.35
N ALA A 318 4.20 42.80 18.34
CA ALA A 318 3.07 41.87 18.26
C ALA A 318 3.50 40.40 18.09
N ALA A 319 4.64 40.14 17.45
CA ALA A 319 5.15 38.79 17.24
C ALA A 319 5.86 38.20 18.48
N ARG A 320 6.31 39.06 19.39
CA ARG A 320 7.06 38.71 20.61
C ARG A 320 6.42 37.59 21.45
N PRO A 321 5.13 37.64 21.83
CA PRO A 321 4.52 36.58 22.64
C PRO A 321 4.46 35.23 21.91
N GLY A 322 4.40 35.21 20.58
CA GLY A 322 4.35 33.98 19.79
C GLY A 322 5.70 33.28 19.65
N LEU A 323 6.80 34.02 19.80
CA LEU A 323 8.17 33.55 19.59
C LEU A 323 8.95 33.22 20.87
N GLN A 324 8.32 33.41 22.03
CA GLN A 324 8.93 33.04 23.32
C GLN A 324 9.39 31.58 23.32
N ASP A 325 10.58 31.29 23.85
CA ASP A 325 11.17 29.95 23.98
C ASP A 325 11.41 29.19 22.66
N THR A 326 11.36 29.86 21.51
CA THR A 326 11.62 29.24 20.19
C THR A 326 13.11 29.21 19.80
N GLY A 327 13.97 29.90 20.54
CA GLY A 327 15.36 30.20 20.14
C GLY A 327 15.49 31.33 19.11
N ALA A 328 14.40 31.67 18.40
CA ALA A 328 14.34 32.82 17.49
C ALA A 328 13.99 34.15 18.20
N SER A 329 13.67 34.10 19.50
CA SER A 329 13.32 35.28 20.30
C SER A 329 14.46 36.31 20.35
N ASP A 330 15.71 35.88 20.47
CA ASP A 330 16.86 36.79 20.53
C ASP A 330 17.05 37.57 19.23
N ALA A 331 16.80 36.90 18.09
CA ALA A 331 16.84 37.54 16.79
C ALA A 331 15.72 38.58 16.63
N LEU A 332 14.53 38.34 17.19
CA LEU A 332 13.46 39.33 17.24
C LEU A 332 13.83 40.53 18.14
N GLU A 333 14.42 40.28 19.32
CA GLU A 333 14.87 41.34 20.22
C GLU A 333 15.96 42.21 19.58
N ALA A 334 16.84 41.62 18.77
CA ALA A 334 17.83 42.38 18.00
C ALA A 334 17.19 43.30 16.95
N LEU A 335 16.07 42.90 16.33
CA LEU A 335 15.34 43.73 15.37
C LEU A 335 14.56 44.88 16.02
N LEU A 336 14.21 44.74 17.30
CA LEU A 336 13.48 45.74 18.08
C LEU A 336 14.38 46.87 18.61
N ARG A 337 15.68 46.63 18.72
CA ARG A 337 16.70 47.63 19.10
C ARG A 337 17.02 48.54 17.92
#